data_AF-A0A838T3G1-F1
#
_entry.id   AF-A0A838T3G1-F1
#
_cell.length_a   1.000
_cell.length_b   1.000
_cell.length_c   1.000
_cell.angle_alpha   90.00
_cell.angle_beta   90.00
_cell.angle_gamma   90.00
#
_symmetry.space_group_name_H-M   'P 1'
#
loop_
_entity.id
_entity.type
_entity.pdbx_description
1 polymer ?
#
loop_
_entity_poly.entity_id
_entity_poly.type
_entity_poly.pdbx_seq_one_letter_code
_entity_poly.pdbx_strand_id
1 'polypeptide(L)'
;MDKEQPRNFPLDPSTPGPNVPEDRRLRRSAGLNKAFRAIKAQHSSNRTTMEILADRMIGFASSTPFLTVHAVVFIVWIFWNIPMSGLRRFDPYPFGMLTTIVSLEAIFLSIFVLMTQSRESHIGELREELTLQVNLKIEEEMTKTLHLVAGLYSRLGLVLADDPELKEMLEPLNPAEIEEELTAQIREAIPHFRRLRRPSSESEA
;
A
#
# COMPACT_ATOMS: atom_id res chain seq x y z
N MET A 1 -31.49 21.41 -51.84
CA MET A 1 -32.20 20.96 -50.63
C MET A 1 -32.12 19.45 -50.61
N ASP A 2 -31.10 18.91 -49.95
CA ASP A 2 -31.05 17.48 -49.61
C ASP A 2 -30.88 17.39 -48.09
N LYS A 3 -31.94 16.97 -47.41
CA LYS A 3 -31.93 16.68 -45.98
C LYS A 3 -31.45 15.23 -45.83
N GLU A 4 -30.20 15.03 -45.40
CA GLU A 4 -29.75 13.70 -44.99
C GLU A 4 -30.56 13.23 -43.78
N GLN A 5 -31.35 12.18 -43.96
CA GLN A 5 -32.07 11.50 -42.88
C GLN A 5 -31.09 10.80 -41.93
N PRO A 6 -31.36 10.80 -40.60
CA PRO A 6 -30.57 10.01 -39.66
C PRO A 6 -30.75 8.52 -39.98
N ARG A 7 -29.63 7.85 -40.25
CA ARG A 7 -29.57 6.43 -40.59
C ARG A 7 -29.95 5.61 -39.35
N ASN A 8 -31.23 5.24 -39.25
CA ASN A 8 -31.77 4.46 -38.14
C ASN A 8 -31.18 3.05 -38.23
N PHE A 9 -30.27 2.70 -37.32
CA PHE A 9 -29.72 1.35 -37.20
C PHE A 9 -30.73 0.50 -36.42
N PRO A 10 -31.37 -0.51 -37.03
CA PRO A 10 -32.21 -1.43 -36.27
C PRO A 10 -31.31 -2.24 -35.32
N LEU A 11 -31.51 -2.08 -34.02
CA LEU A 11 -30.88 -2.91 -33.02
C LEU A 11 -31.61 -4.26 -33.00
N ASP A 12 -31.16 -5.20 -33.83
CA ASP A 12 -31.61 -6.59 -33.79
C ASP A 12 -30.99 -7.27 -32.55
N PRO A 13 -31.79 -7.71 -31.55
CA PRO A 13 -31.29 -8.39 -30.36
C PRO A 13 -30.59 -9.72 -30.66
N SER A 14 -30.68 -10.21 -31.90
CA SER A 14 -30.05 -11.44 -32.39
C SER A 14 -28.68 -11.20 -33.06
N THR A 15 -28.26 -9.93 -33.25
CA THR A 15 -26.93 -9.63 -33.79
C THR A 15 -25.86 -9.80 -32.72
N PRO A 16 -24.85 -10.68 -32.94
CA PRO A 16 -23.71 -10.76 -32.03
C PRO A 16 -23.06 -9.38 -31.95
N GLY A 17 -22.87 -8.88 -30.72
CA GLY A 17 -22.18 -7.62 -30.49
C GLY A 17 -20.83 -7.57 -31.24
N PRO A 18 -20.34 -6.39 -31.61
CA PRO A 18 -19.09 -6.26 -32.36
C PRO A 18 -17.98 -7.05 -31.66
N ASN A 19 -17.37 -8.01 -32.37
CA ASN A 19 -16.26 -8.82 -31.88
C ASN A 19 -15.10 -7.89 -31.49
N VAL A 20 -15.04 -7.49 -30.22
CA VAL A 20 -13.90 -6.74 -29.69
C VAL A 20 -12.71 -7.68 -29.73
N PRO A 21 -11.67 -7.41 -30.54
CA PRO A 21 -10.54 -8.34 -30.67
C PRO A 21 -9.89 -8.52 -29.29
N GLU A 22 -9.74 -9.76 -28.82
CA GLU A 22 -9.11 -10.09 -27.53
C GLU A 22 -7.75 -9.40 -27.34
N ASP A 23 -7.06 -9.15 -28.45
CA ASP A 23 -5.76 -8.49 -28.52
C ASP A 23 -5.77 -7.06 -27.91
N ARG A 24 -6.90 -6.33 -27.97
CA ARG A 24 -7.01 -5.03 -27.27
C ARG A 24 -7.06 -5.17 -25.76
N ARG A 25 -7.69 -6.23 -25.24
CA ARG A 25 -7.79 -6.48 -23.78
C ARG A 25 -6.42 -6.87 -23.22
N LEU A 26 -5.68 -7.71 -23.94
CA LEU A 26 -4.33 -8.15 -23.58
C LEU A 26 -3.30 -7.00 -23.60
N ARG A 27 -3.39 -6.08 -24.56
CA ARG A 27 -2.48 -4.91 -24.62
C ARG A 27 -2.68 -3.93 -23.46
N ARG A 28 -3.91 -3.75 -22.97
CA ARG A 28 -4.21 -2.89 -21.82
C ARG A 28 -3.67 -3.48 -20.51
N SER A 29 -3.88 -4.78 -20.28
CA SER A 29 -3.36 -5.47 -19.08
C SER A 29 -1.83 -5.59 -19.10
N ALA A 30 -1.22 -5.74 -20.27
CA ALA A 30 0.24 -5.75 -20.42
C ALA A 30 0.88 -4.40 -20.08
N GLY A 31 0.22 -3.28 -20.39
CA GLY A 31 0.69 -1.94 -20.03
C GLY A 31 0.72 -1.70 -18.52
N LEU A 32 -0.33 -2.13 -17.82
CA LEU A 32 -0.45 -2.01 -16.36
C LEU A 32 0.63 -2.84 -15.64
N ASN A 33 0.82 -4.09 -16.08
CA ASN A 33 1.85 -4.97 -15.54
C ASN A 33 3.27 -4.45 -15.80
N LYS A 34 3.51 -3.79 -16.94
CA LYS A 34 4.79 -3.13 -17.22
C LYS A 34 5.01 -1.90 -16.33
N ALA A 35 3.99 -1.08 -16.10
CA ALA A 35 4.09 0.09 -15.21
C ALA A 35 4.39 -0.34 -13.76
N PHE A 36 3.67 -1.34 -13.24
CA PHE A 36 3.95 -1.92 -11.92
C PHE A 36 5.36 -2.53 -11.83
N ARG A 37 5.81 -3.23 -12.88
CA ARG A 37 7.18 -3.77 -12.93
C ARG A 37 8.24 -2.68 -13.04
N ALA A 38 7.96 -1.57 -13.73
CA ALA A 38 8.90 -0.45 -13.85
C ALA A 38 9.08 0.28 -12.51
N ILE A 39 7.98 0.53 -11.78
CA ILE A 39 8.02 1.09 -10.42
C ILE A 39 8.80 0.16 -9.48
N LYS A 40 8.50 -1.15 -9.53
CA LYS A 40 9.20 -2.16 -8.71
C LYS A 40 10.68 -2.29 -9.09
N ALA A 41 11.02 -2.16 -10.37
CA ALA A 41 12.39 -2.24 -10.86
C ALA A 41 13.22 -1.01 -10.44
N GLN A 42 12.65 0.19 -10.56
CA GLN A 42 13.31 1.43 -10.17
C GLN A 42 13.64 1.45 -8.66
N HIS A 43 12.72 0.98 -7.82
CA HIS A 43 12.95 0.80 -6.38
C HIS A 43 13.91 -0.35 -6.01
N SER A 44 14.08 -1.34 -6.88
CA SER A 44 15.04 -2.43 -6.64
C SER A 44 16.49 -2.07 -6.99
N SER A 45 16.68 -1.05 -7.83
CA SER A 45 18.00 -0.72 -8.41
C SER A 45 18.96 -0.02 -7.46
N ASN A 46 18.47 0.46 -6.30
CA ASN A 46 19.27 1.22 -5.34
C ASN A 46 19.37 0.53 -3.97
N ARG A 47 19.29 -0.81 -3.94
CA ARG A 47 19.40 -1.58 -2.70
C ARG A 47 20.85 -1.59 -2.23
N THR A 48 21.08 -1.08 -1.02
CA THR A 48 22.38 -1.23 -0.37
C THR A 48 22.67 -2.71 -0.08
N THR A 49 23.94 -3.11 -0.03
CA THR A 49 24.33 -4.48 0.34
C THR A 49 23.79 -4.91 1.70
N MET A 50 23.59 -3.96 2.62
CA MET A 50 22.99 -4.20 3.93
C MET A 50 21.49 -4.51 3.86
N GLU A 51 20.74 -3.88 2.93
CA GLU A 51 19.33 -4.19 2.70
C GLU A 51 19.12 -5.59 2.12
N ILE A 52 20.00 -6.01 1.20
CA ILE A 52 19.94 -7.37 0.63
C ILE A 52 20.19 -8.41 1.72
N LEU A 53 21.14 -8.15 2.62
CA LEU A 53 21.43 -9.03 3.74
C LEU A 53 20.25 -9.09 4.72
N ALA A 54 19.65 -7.95 5.07
CA ALA A 54 18.52 -7.88 5.98
C ALA A 54 17.27 -8.57 5.45
N ASP A 55 16.90 -8.33 4.19
CA ASP A 55 15.77 -9.03 3.54
C ASP A 55 15.96 -10.55 3.60
N ARG A 56 17.20 -11.03 3.41
CA ARG A 56 17.53 -12.46 3.46
C ARG A 56 17.49 -13.02 4.88
N MET A 57 17.99 -12.27 5.86
CA MET A 57 17.95 -12.65 7.28
C MET A 57 16.51 -12.72 7.80
N ILE A 58 15.66 -11.78 7.40
CA ILE A 58 14.24 -11.76 7.80
C ILE A 58 13.44 -12.84 7.09
N GLY A 59 13.70 -13.05 5.79
CA GLY A 59 13.09 -14.17 5.06
C GLY A 59 13.45 -15.51 5.69
N PHE A 60 14.66 -15.65 6.21
CA PHE A 60 15.10 -16.82 6.96
C PHE A 60 14.44 -16.90 8.35
N ALA A 61 14.44 -15.82 9.12
CA ALA A 61 13.85 -15.76 10.47
C ALA A 61 12.33 -15.95 10.48
N SER A 62 11.63 -15.47 9.45
CA SER A 62 10.19 -15.66 9.25
C SER A 62 9.82 -17.05 8.73
N SER A 63 10.81 -17.90 8.43
CA SER A 63 10.58 -19.22 7.85
C SER A 63 10.19 -20.23 8.92
N THR A 64 9.16 -21.04 8.66
CA THR A 64 8.75 -22.17 9.51
C THR A 64 9.93 -23.09 9.93
N PRO A 65 10.88 -23.48 9.05
CA PRO A 65 12.04 -24.28 9.45
C PRO A 65 12.97 -23.59 10.46
N PHE A 66 13.09 -22.26 10.47
CA PHE A 66 13.95 -21.55 11.43
C PHE A 66 13.46 -21.75 12.87
N LEU A 67 12.15 -21.65 13.07
CA LEU A 67 11.50 -21.91 14.35
C LEU A 67 11.72 -23.36 14.79
N THR A 68 11.56 -24.33 13.88
CA THR A 68 11.76 -25.75 14.19
C THR A 68 13.19 -26.05 14.59
N VAL A 69 14.18 -25.51 13.88
CA VAL A 69 15.60 -25.66 14.22
C VAL A 69 15.89 -25.10 15.62
N HIS A 70 15.40 -23.90 15.93
CA HIS A 70 15.56 -23.30 17.26
C HIS A 70 14.93 -24.15 18.36
N ALA A 71 13.71 -24.65 18.14
CA ALA A 71 13.04 -25.53 19.09
C ALA A 71 13.85 -26.82 19.35
N VAL A 72 14.37 -27.46 18.30
CA VAL A 72 15.22 -28.65 18.42
C VAL A 72 16.52 -28.33 19.16
N VAL A 73 17.19 -27.22 18.82
CA VAL A 73 18.42 -26.77 19.49
C VAL A 73 18.17 -26.56 20.99
N PHE A 74 17.07 -25.90 21.37
CA PHE A 74 16.72 -25.71 22.78
C PHE A 74 16.43 -27.03 23.49
N ILE A 75 15.67 -27.93 22.86
CA ILE A 75 15.38 -29.25 23.43
C ILE A 75 16.68 -30.02 23.66
N VAL A 76 17.55 -30.10 22.66
CA VAL A 76 18.84 -30.79 22.74
C VAL A 76 19.74 -30.17 23.81
N TRP A 77 19.79 -28.83 23.88
CA TRP A 77 20.59 -28.11 24.87
C TRP A 77 20.13 -28.38 26.30
N ILE A 78 18.81 -28.36 26.53
CA ILE A 78 18.23 -28.69 27.83
C ILE A 78 18.56 -30.14 28.18
N PHE A 79 18.29 -31.11 27.29
CA PHE A 79 18.58 -32.52 27.54
C PHE A 79 20.06 -32.79 27.84
N TRP A 80 20.98 -32.13 27.15
CA TRP A 80 22.42 -32.24 27.40
C TRP A 80 22.80 -31.78 28.82
N ASN A 81 22.16 -30.73 29.32
CA ASN A 81 22.46 -30.10 30.61
C ASN A 81 21.61 -30.63 31.79
N ILE A 82 20.65 -31.55 31.56
CA ILE A 82 19.91 -32.23 32.62
C ILE A 82 20.87 -33.10 33.45
N PRO A 83 20.77 -33.10 34.80
CA PRO A 83 21.68 -33.84 35.69
C PRO A 83 21.72 -35.36 35.47
N MET A 84 20.76 -35.90 34.73
CA MET A 84 20.62 -37.32 34.37
C MET A 84 21.47 -37.73 33.15
N SER A 85 22.07 -36.77 32.42
CA SER A 85 22.83 -37.06 31.19
C SER A 85 24.22 -37.66 31.44
N GLY A 86 24.74 -37.64 32.67
CA GLY A 86 26.07 -38.16 33.04
C GLY A 86 27.25 -37.40 32.42
N LEU A 87 26.99 -36.38 31.60
CA LEU A 87 27.97 -35.54 30.92
C LEU A 87 28.34 -34.32 31.79
N ARG A 88 29.52 -33.74 31.53
CA ARG A 88 29.96 -32.52 32.22
C ARG A 88 29.01 -31.38 31.86
N ARG A 89 28.35 -30.81 32.87
CA ARG A 89 27.39 -29.70 32.73
C ARG A 89 28.10 -28.50 32.10
N PHE A 90 27.75 -28.19 30.85
CA PHE A 90 28.34 -27.08 30.11
C PHE A 90 27.68 -25.75 30.52
N ASP A 91 26.35 -25.75 30.66
CA ASP A 91 25.52 -24.60 31.03
C ASP A 91 24.52 -25.01 32.13
N PRO A 92 24.93 -24.97 33.42
CA PRO A 92 24.07 -25.31 34.53
C PRO A 92 22.83 -24.42 34.61
N TYR A 93 21.71 -24.94 35.12
CA TYR A 93 20.53 -24.15 35.42
C TYR A 93 20.93 -22.95 36.29
N PRO A 94 20.66 -21.69 35.89
CA PRO A 94 19.57 -21.23 35.00
C PRO A 94 19.90 -21.02 33.50
N PHE A 95 20.88 -21.72 32.91
CA PHE A 95 21.26 -21.60 31.49
C PHE A 95 21.73 -20.20 31.07
N GLY A 96 22.76 -19.69 31.75
CA GLY A 96 23.26 -18.33 31.52
C GLY A 96 23.78 -18.12 30.09
N MET A 97 24.54 -19.08 29.55
CA MET A 97 25.13 -18.92 28.21
C MET A 97 24.07 -18.92 27.12
N LEU A 98 23.10 -19.85 27.17
CA LEU A 98 21.98 -19.88 26.24
C LEU A 98 21.20 -18.56 26.26
N THR A 99 20.90 -18.06 27.45
CA THR A 99 20.13 -16.81 27.61
C THR A 99 20.88 -15.60 27.05
N THR A 100 22.20 -15.52 27.25
CA THR A 100 23.02 -14.43 26.69
C THR A 100 23.05 -14.48 25.16
N ILE A 101 23.25 -15.65 24.56
CA ILE A 101 23.31 -15.81 23.10
C ILE A 101 21.95 -15.48 22.47
N VAL A 102 20.87 -16.05 23.01
CA VAL A 102 19.50 -15.83 22.49
C VAL A 102 19.07 -14.37 22.63
N SER A 103 19.40 -13.70 23.75
CA SER A 103 19.04 -12.29 23.91
C SER A 103 19.78 -11.38 22.91
N LEU A 104 21.06 -11.64 22.65
CA LEU A 104 21.81 -10.95 21.61
C LEU A 104 21.23 -11.21 20.22
N GLU A 105 20.91 -12.46 19.88
CA GLU A 105 20.26 -12.82 18.62
C GLU A 105 18.90 -12.11 18.44
N ALA A 106 18.08 -12.05 19.49
CA ALA A 106 16.80 -11.37 19.46
C ALA A 106 16.92 -9.86 19.17
N ILE A 107 17.95 -9.19 19.71
CA ILE A 107 18.23 -7.78 19.40
C ILE A 107 18.54 -7.60 17.91
N PHE A 108 19.40 -8.46 17.33
CA PHE A 108 19.71 -8.41 15.90
C PHE A 108 18.46 -8.63 15.03
N LEU A 109 17.64 -9.62 15.36
CA LEU A 109 16.38 -9.88 14.66
C LEU A 109 15.43 -8.68 14.72
N SER A 110 15.29 -8.06 15.89
CA SER A 110 14.46 -6.86 16.08
C SER A 110 14.92 -5.68 15.21
N ILE A 111 16.24 -5.42 15.18
CA ILE A 111 16.81 -4.35 14.33
C ILE A 111 16.55 -4.63 12.86
N PHE A 112 16.75 -5.87 12.39
CA PHE A 112 16.46 -6.21 11.00
C PHE A 112 14.98 -6.03 10.68
N VAL A 113 14.08 -6.53 11.54
CA VAL A 113 12.63 -6.33 11.38
C VAL A 113 12.28 -4.84 11.30
N LEU A 114 12.82 -4.01 12.20
CA LEU A 114 12.57 -2.56 12.20
C LEU A 114 13.07 -1.89 10.91
N MET A 115 14.24 -2.28 10.43
CA MET A 115 14.80 -1.74 9.19
C MET A 115 13.93 -2.08 7.98
N THR A 116 13.45 -3.32 7.88
CA THR A 116 12.53 -3.72 6.79
C THR A 116 11.16 -3.08 6.95
N GLN A 117 10.65 -2.91 8.18
CA GLN A 117 9.40 -2.19 8.42
C GLN A 117 9.50 -0.72 7.99
N SER A 118 10.57 -0.02 8.37
CA SER A 118 10.79 1.37 7.95
C SER A 118 10.91 1.52 6.43
N ARG A 119 11.56 0.55 5.77
CA ARG A 119 11.65 0.52 4.32
C ARG A 119 10.28 0.28 3.66
N GLU A 120 9.52 -0.70 4.13
CA GLU A 120 8.19 -0.99 3.60
C GLU A 120 7.20 0.16 3.88
N SER A 121 7.34 0.89 4.99
CA SER A 121 6.52 2.08 5.26
C SER A 121 6.78 3.19 4.24
N HIS A 122 8.05 3.50 3.96
CA HIS A 122 8.41 4.52 2.97
C HIS A 122 7.94 4.15 1.55
N ILE A 123 8.03 2.86 1.19
CA ILE A 123 7.48 2.36 -0.08
C ILE A 123 5.95 2.47 -0.10
N GLY A 124 5.31 2.18 1.04
CA GLY A 124 3.88 2.34 1.24
C GLY A 124 3.42 3.78 1.01
N GLU A 125 4.10 4.75 1.62
CA GLU A 125 3.83 6.19 1.46
C GLU A 125 3.93 6.63 -0.01
N LEU A 126 5.01 6.26 -0.70
CA LEU A 126 5.16 6.59 -2.13
C LEU A 126 4.07 5.95 -3.01
N ARG A 127 3.66 4.72 -2.69
CA ARG A 127 2.57 4.04 -3.40
C ARG A 127 1.24 4.74 -3.16
N GLU A 128 0.99 5.18 -1.95
CA GLU A 128 -0.22 5.92 -1.57
C GLU A 128 -0.28 7.26 -2.32
N GLU A 129 0.81 8.04 -2.32
CA GLU A 129 0.93 9.29 -3.06
C GLU A 129 0.64 9.09 -4.57
N LEU A 130 1.27 8.08 -5.18
CA LEU A 130 1.03 7.77 -6.59
C LEU A 130 -0.44 7.38 -6.85
N THR A 131 -1.03 6.59 -5.95
CA THR A 131 -2.43 6.16 -6.07
C THR A 131 -3.37 7.37 -6.00
N LEU A 132 -3.11 8.31 -5.08
CA LEU A 132 -3.85 9.57 -4.99
C LEU A 132 -3.73 10.38 -6.27
N GLN A 133 -2.52 10.57 -6.80
CA GLN A 133 -2.30 11.30 -8.06
C GLN A 133 -3.05 10.68 -9.24
N VAL A 134 -3.05 9.35 -9.37
CA VAL A 134 -3.78 8.65 -10.42
C VAL A 134 -5.29 8.83 -10.24
N ASN A 135 -5.80 8.74 -9.01
CA ASN A 135 -7.23 8.93 -8.74
C ASN A 135 -7.68 10.36 -9.08
N LEU A 136 -6.93 11.39 -8.67
CA LEU A 136 -7.21 12.78 -9.03
C LEU A 136 -7.23 12.96 -10.55
N LYS A 137 -6.33 12.27 -11.28
CA LYS A 137 -6.30 12.32 -12.73
C LYS A 137 -7.50 11.64 -13.38
N ILE A 138 -7.91 10.49 -12.85
CA ILE A 138 -9.10 9.77 -13.30
C ILE A 138 -10.34 10.63 -13.11
N GLU A 139 -10.45 11.33 -11.98
CA GLU A 139 -11.56 12.22 -11.69
C GLU A 139 -11.64 13.37 -12.71
N GLU A 140 -10.51 14.03 -13.00
CA GLU A 140 -10.44 15.07 -14.05
C GLU A 140 -10.88 14.53 -15.42
N GLU A 141 -10.44 13.33 -15.79
CA GLU A 141 -10.83 12.68 -17.05
C GLU A 141 -12.32 12.28 -17.05
N MET A 142 -12.86 11.87 -15.90
CA MET A 142 -14.28 11.54 -15.73
C MET A 142 -15.15 12.79 -15.91
N THR A 143 -14.82 13.89 -15.23
CA THR A 143 -15.52 15.18 -15.37
C THR A 143 -15.49 15.69 -16.81
N LYS A 144 -14.35 15.55 -17.52
CA LYS A 144 -14.27 15.88 -18.95
C LYS A 144 -15.15 14.98 -19.82
N THR A 145 -15.20 13.70 -19.51
CA THR A 145 -16.06 12.75 -20.23
C THR A 145 -17.54 13.08 -20.01
N LEU A 146 -17.93 13.40 -18.77
CA LEU A 146 -19.27 13.89 -18.43
C LEU A 146 -19.63 15.16 -19.21
N HIS A 147 -18.72 16.14 -19.29
CA HIS A 147 -18.92 17.35 -20.10
C HIS A 147 -19.12 17.05 -21.59
N LEU A 148 -18.34 16.12 -22.16
CA LEU A 148 -18.50 15.71 -23.56
C LEU A 148 -19.86 15.04 -23.80
N VAL A 149 -20.31 14.19 -22.88
CA VAL A 149 -21.63 13.53 -22.95
C VAL A 149 -22.77 14.54 -22.80
N ALA A 150 -22.68 15.48 -21.85
CA ALA A 150 -23.65 16.56 -21.68
C ALA A 150 -23.72 17.47 -22.93
N GLY A 151 -22.57 17.76 -23.53
CA GLY A 151 -22.49 18.49 -24.80
C GLY A 151 -23.13 17.74 -25.98
N LEU A 152 -23.01 16.41 -26.02
CA LEU A 152 -23.70 15.57 -27.01
C LEU A 152 -25.21 15.58 -26.82
N TYR A 153 -25.69 15.44 -25.58
CA TYR A 153 -27.12 15.56 -25.24
C TYR A 153 -27.72 16.88 -25.74
N SER A 154 -27.01 17.97 -25.49
CA SER A 154 -27.41 19.33 -25.91
C SER A 154 -27.50 19.45 -27.44
N ARG A 155 -26.54 18.88 -28.18
CA ARG A 155 -26.56 18.88 -29.66
C ARG A 155 -27.66 18.00 -30.26
N LEU A 156 -28.07 16.94 -29.56
CA LEU A 156 -29.16 16.06 -29.97
C LEU A 156 -30.55 16.65 -29.67
N GLY A 157 -30.62 17.83 -29.03
CA GLY A 157 -31.88 18.47 -28.63
C GLY A 157 -32.59 17.76 -27.49
N LEU A 158 -31.88 16.90 -26.76
CA LEU A 158 -32.39 16.20 -25.59
C LEU A 158 -32.12 17.05 -24.35
N VAL A 159 -33.14 17.21 -23.51
CA VAL A 159 -32.99 17.86 -22.21
C VAL A 159 -32.23 16.91 -21.30
N LEU A 160 -31.08 17.35 -20.78
CA LEU A 160 -30.38 16.61 -19.74
C LEU A 160 -31.34 16.49 -18.55
N ALA A 161 -31.54 15.28 -18.02
CA ALA A 161 -32.37 15.09 -16.84
C ALA A 161 -31.86 16.04 -15.73
N ASP A 162 -32.78 16.73 -15.04
CA ASP A 162 -32.44 17.72 -14.01
C ASP A 162 -32.02 16.99 -12.73
N ASP A 163 -30.85 16.36 -12.81
CA ASP A 163 -30.25 15.57 -11.75
C ASP A 163 -29.25 16.46 -10.98
N PRO A 164 -29.52 16.75 -9.69
CA PRO A 164 -28.62 17.54 -8.86
C PRO A 164 -27.25 16.86 -8.68
N GLU A 165 -27.20 15.52 -8.63
CA GLU A 165 -25.96 14.76 -8.47
C GLU A 165 -25.06 14.90 -9.71
N LEU A 166 -25.66 14.86 -10.91
CA LEU A 166 -24.93 15.05 -12.16
C LEU A 166 -24.34 16.47 -12.31
N LYS A 167 -25.03 17.49 -11.79
CA LYS A 167 -24.52 18.87 -11.79
C LYS A 167 -23.30 19.01 -10.89
N GLU A 168 -23.33 18.39 -9.72
CA GLU A 168 -22.20 18.35 -8.79
C GLU A 168 -21.00 17.61 -9.40
N MET A 169 -21.22 16.46 -10.05
CA MET A 169 -20.15 15.71 -10.74
C MET A 169 -19.52 16.43 -11.94
N LEU A 170 -20.21 17.44 -12.50
CA LEU A 170 -19.67 18.28 -13.58
C LEU A 170 -18.77 19.39 -13.04
N GLU A 171 -18.82 19.68 -11.74
CA GLU A 171 -17.92 20.67 -11.16
C GLU A 171 -16.49 20.09 -11.11
N PRO A 172 -15.46 20.91 -11.42
CA PRO A 172 -14.09 20.46 -11.35
C PRO A 172 -13.72 20.19 -9.90
N LEU A 173 -13.18 19.00 -9.63
CA LEU A 173 -12.60 18.67 -8.33
C LEU A 173 -11.51 19.71 -7.99
N ASN A 174 -11.65 20.38 -6.84
CA ASN A 174 -10.71 21.40 -6.37
C ASN A 174 -9.73 20.79 -5.35
N PRO A 175 -8.44 20.56 -5.71
CA PRO A 175 -7.48 19.94 -4.79
C PRO A 175 -7.26 20.74 -3.49
N ALA A 176 -7.44 22.07 -3.55
CA ALA A 176 -7.26 22.94 -2.39
C ALA A 176 -8.36 22.75 -1.34
N GLU A 177 -9.58 22.45 -1.79
CA GLU A 177 -10.73 22.19 -0.90
C GLU A 177 -10.56 20.84 -0.18
N ILE A 178 -10.07 19.83 -0.88
CA ILE A 178 -9.71 18.53 -0.30
C ILE A 178 -8.59 18.67 0.74
N GLU A 179 -7.58 19.51 0.47
CA GLU A 179 -6.48 19.77 1.43
C GLU A 179 -7.00 20.46 2.70
N GLU A 180 -7.90 21.44 2.56
CA GLU A 180 -8.52 22.14 3.69
C GLU A 180 -9.37 21.19 4.53
N GLU A 181 -10.21 20.37 3.89
CA GLU A 181 -11.03 19.36 4.56
C GLU A 181 -10.19 18.31 5.29
N LEU A 182 -9.16 17.76 4.61
CA LEU A 182 -8.27 16.76 5.20
C LEU A 182 -7.49 17.36 6.39
N THR A 183 -7.02 18.60 6.28
CA THR A 183 -6.33 19.31 7.37
C THR A 183 -7.26 19.55 8.56
N ALA A 184 -8.53 19.86 8.30
CA ALA A 184 -9.56 20.00 9.34
C ALA A 184 -9.81 18.67 10.06
N GLN A 185 -9.98 17.58 9.30
CA GLN A 185 -10.19 16.24 9.85
C GLN A 185 -8.99 15.74 10.67
N ILE A 186 -7.75 15.95 10.19
CA ILE A 186 -6.53 15.61 10.94
C ILE A 186 -6.46 16.40 12.25
N ARG A 187 -6.79 17.70 12.22
CA ARG A 187 -6.82 18.57 13.40
C ARG A 187 -7.85 18.09 14.42
N GLU A 188 -9.01 17.62 13.96
CA GLU A 188 -10.07 17.10 14.81
C GLU A 188 -9.71 15.73 15.41
N ALA A 189 -9.08 14.85 14.61
CA ALA A 189 -8.66 13.52 15.02
C ALA A 189 -7.46 13.49 15.99
N ILE A 190 -6.66 14.56 16.06
CA ILE A 190 -5.50 14.69 16.97
C ILE A 190 -5.80 15.70 18.12
N PRO A 191 -6.69 15.41 19.09
CA PRO A 191 -6.92 16.33 20.20
C PRO A 191 -5.95 16.14 21.40
N HIS A 192 -4.99 15.20 21.39
CA HIS A 192 -4.36 14.76 22.65
C HIS A 192 -2.86 15.01 22.90
N PHE A 193 -2.08 15.66 22.02
CA PHE A 193 -0.63 15.83 22.23
C PHE A 193 -0.19 17.19 22.81
N ARG A 194 -1.04 18.22 22.85
CA ARG A 194 -0.62 19.59 23.25
C ARG A 194 -0.61 19.88 24.75
N ARG A 195 -1.12 18.98 25.60
CA ARG A 195 -1.25 19.23 27.06
C ARG A 195 0.00 18.90 27.90
N LEU A 196 1.06 18.31 27.35
CA LEU A 196 2.26 17.91 28.11
C LEU A 196 3.43 18.91 28.05
N ARG A 197 3.29 20.04 27.34
CA ARG A 197 4.33 21.09 27.29
C ARG A 197 3.89 22.34 28.05
N ARG A 198 3.61 22.19 29.34
CA ARG A 198 3.64 23.32 30.28
C ARG A 198 4.91 23.18 31.11
N PRO A 199 5.97 23.99 30.88
CA PRO A 199 7.10 23.99 31.80
C PRO A 199 6.59 24.47 33.16
N SER A 200 6.69 23.60 34.15
CA SER A 200 6.57 23.93 35.56
C SER A 200 7.79 24.77 35.96
N SER A 201 7.69 26.07 35.78
CA SER A 201 8.65 27.03 36.32
C SER A 201 7.92 28.28 36.83
N GLU A 202 7.00 28.05 37.77
CA GLU A 202 6.49 29.07 38.69
C GLU A 202 6.23 28.39 40.04
N SER A 203 7.32 27.97 40.70
CA SER A 203 7.33 27.75 42.14
C SER A 203 8.79 27.67 42.58
N GLU A 204 9.39 28.83 42.79
CA GLU A 204 10.25 29.06 43.95
C GLU A 204 10.46 30.58 44.05
N ALA A 205 9.79 31.11 45.08
CA ALA A 205 10.01 32.42 45.64
C ALA A 205 11.26 32.41 46.52
#